data_AF-A0A933D411-F1
#
_entry.id   AF-A0A933D411-F1
#
_cell.length_a   1.000
_cell.length_b   1.000
_cell.length_c   1.000
_cell.angle_alpha   90.00
_cell.angle_beta   90.00
_cell.angle_gamma   90.00
#
_symmetry.space_group_name_H-M   'P 1'
#
loop_
_entity.id
_entity.type
_entity.pdbx_description
1 polymer ?
#
loop_
_entity_poly.entity_id
_entity_poly.type
_entity_poly.pdbx_seq_one_letter_code
_entity_poly.pdbx_strand_id
1 'polypeptide(L)'
;MKESNAVKRALITGITGQDGSYLAEFLLRKGYEVYGMVRRASTENFERIEHIRHKIQLHQADLLDQLSLIELIKEVKPQEVYNLASQSFVPTSWIQPALTGEFTALGVTKMLEAIKLVDPKIKFYQASSSEMFGDVRETPQNENTPFYPRSPYGVAKVYGHFITINYRESYKIYCVSGILFNHESPRRGKEFVTRKISDGVARIKLKRSKELRLGNLDAQRDWGYAGDYVKAMWMMLQNNQAEDYVIATGESHSVREFVELAFKHVGLDWRKYVVVDKSLYRPAEVNHLRGDSSKARKQLGWKPEVSFKELVIMMVDADIERLHNE
;
A
#
# COMPACT_ATOMS: atom_id res chain seq x y z
N MET A 1 -19.48 5.13 35.99
CA MET A 1 -19.95 5.79 34.75
C MET A 1 -19.41 5.00 33.58
N LYS A 2 -20.26 4.35 32.79
CA LYS A 2 -19.83 3.78 31.50
C LYS A 2 -19.58 4.97 30.59
N GLU A 3 -18.32 5.28 30.26
CA GLU A 3 -18.03 6.13 29.11
C GLU A 3 -18.86 5.58 27.94
N SER A 4 -19.70 6.42 27.34
CA SER A 4 -20.32 6.04 26.08
C SER A 4 -19.16 5.69 25.15
N ASN A 5 -19.06 4.44 24.68
CA ASN A 5 -18.15 4.07 23.61
C ASN A 5 -18.62 4.83 22.36
N ALA A 6 -18.24 6.11 22.25
CA ALA A 6 -18.52 6.93 21.10
C ALA A 6 -17.88 6.24 19.90
N VAL A 7 -18.65 6.10 18.83
CA VAL A 7 -18.19 5.46 17.61
C VAL A 7 -16.97 6.22 17.09
N LYS A 8 -15.85 5.52 16.88
CA LYS A 8 -14.63 6.12 16.34
C LYS A 8 -14.82 6.39 14.85
N ARG A 9 -14.35 7.55 14.40
CA ARG A 9 -14.30 7.95 12.99
C ARG A 9 -12.88 7.84 12.46
N ALA A 10 -12.75 7.18 11.32
CA ALA A 10 -11.49 7.09 10.60
C ALA A 10 -11.60 7.76 9.24
N LEU A 11 -10.62 8.59 8.89
CA LEU A 11 -10.47 9.16 7.55
C LEU A 11 -9.35 8.43 6.81
N ILE A 12 -9.66 7.89 5.63
CA ILE A 12 -8.72 7.17 4.77
C ILE A 12 -8.48 7.99 3.50
N THR A 13 -7.26 8.47 3.28
CA THR A 13 -6.87 8.98 1.97
C THR A 13 -6.54 7.81 1.04
N GLY A 14 -6.91 7.89 -0.24
CA GLY A 14 -6.66 6.79 -1.18
C GLY A 14 -7.54 5.57 -0.93
N ILE A 15 -8.75 5.79 -0.41
CA ILE A 15 -9.72 4.73 -0.08
C ILE A 15 -10.05 3.81 -1.27
N THR A 16 -9.98 4.33 -2.50
CA THR A 16 -10.23 3.59 -3.75
C THR A 16 -9.07 2.70 -4.20
N GLY A 17 -7.93 2.77 -3.50
CA GLY A 17 -6.79 1.90 -3.71
C GLY A 17 -6.99 0.50 -3.13
N GLN A 18 -5.99 -0.37 -3.32
CA GLN A 18 -5.98 -1.71 -2.73
C GLN A 18 -6.12 -1.63 -1.22
N ASP A 19 -5.18 -0.98 -0.55
CA ASP A 19 -5.09 -1.00 0.92
C ASP A 19 -6.23 -0.22 1.54
N GLY A 20 -6.62 0.91 0.93
CA GLY A 20 -7.78 1.69 1.34
C GLY A 20 -9.06 0.86 1.39
N SER A 21 -9.29 0.01 0.39
CA SER A 21 -10.46 -0.87 0.35
C SER A 21 -10.46 -1.94 1.45
N TYR A 22 -9.32 -2.59 1.70
CA TYR A 22 -9.19 -3.59 2.76
C TYR A 22 -9.26 -2.97 4.15
N LEU A 23 -8.63 -1.81 4.33
CA LEU A 23 -8.64 -1.07 5.60
C LEU A 23 -10.06 -0.58 5.92
N ALA A 24 -10.79 -0.06 4.94
CA ALA A 24 -12.18 0.37 5.14
C ALA A 24 -13.05 -0.79 5.65
N GLU A 25 -12.97 -1.97 5.03
CA GLU A 25 -13.68 -3.16 5.52
C GLU A 25 -13.26 -3.57 6.92
N PHE A 26 -11.95 -3.53 7.20
CA PHE A 26 -11.42 -3.90 8.50
C PHE A 26 -11.94 -2.96 9.61
N LEU A 27 -11.92 -1.65 9.37
CA LEU A 27 -12.40 -0.65 10.31
C LEU A 27 -13.91 -0.70 10.50
N LEU A 28 -14.69 -0.92 9.44
CA LEU A 28 -16.14 -1.15 9.54
C LEU A 28 -16.45 -2.36 10.44
N ARG A 29 -15.72 -3.48 10.29
CA ARG A 29 -15.85 -4.65 11.18
C ARG A 29 -15.45 -4.35 12.63
N LYS A 30 -14.59 -3.37 12.86
CA LYS A 30 -14.22 -2.87 14.20
C LYS A 30 -15.24 -1.87 14.78
N GLY A 31 -16.31 -1.56 14.05
CA GLY A 31 -17.35 -0.63 14.49
C GLY A 31 -16.96 0.84 14.31
N TYR A 32 -16.03 1.15 13.41
CA TYR A 32 -15.72 2.53 13.04
C TYR A 32 -16.74 3.07 12.04
N GLU A 33 -16.99 4.38 12.11
CA GLU A 33 -17.49 5.16 10.98
C GLU A 33 -16.31 5.47 10.03
N VAL A 34 -16.43 5.05 8.78
CA VAL A 34 -15.33 5.17 7.81
C VAL A 34 -15.64 6.27 6.78
N TYR A 35 -14.72 7.22 6.71
CA TYR A 35 -14.73 8.33 5.78
C TYR A 35 -13.58 8.16 4.78
N GLY A 36 -13.88 8.37 3.51
CA GLY A 36 -12.93 8.18 2.42
C GLY A 36 -12.70 9.46 1.64
N MET A 37 -11.44 9.86 1.48
CA MET A 37 -11.09 10.95 0.59
C MET A 37 -10.95 10.44 -0.84
N VAL A 38 -11.66 11.07 -1.77
CA VAL A 38 -11.61 10.79 -3.21
C VAL A 38 -11.29 12.06 -3.99
N ARG A 39 -10.50 11.93 -5.05
CA ARG A 39 -10.22 13.06 -5.94
C ARG A 39 -11.39 13.27 -6.88
N ARG A 40 -11.67 14.53 -7.23
CA ARG A 40 -12.58 14.83 -8.33
C ARG A 40 -11.96 14.34 -9.64
N ALA A 41 -12.68 13.48 -10.35
CA ALA A 41 -12.31 12.99 -11.68
C ALA A 41 -13.54 13.01 -12.59
N SER A 42 -13.33 13.12 -13.91
CA SER A 42 -14.42 13.04 -14.90
C SER A 42 -15.10 11.67 -14.91
N THR A 43 -14.38 10.63 -14.50
CA THR A 43 -14.90 9.29 -14.29
C THR A 43 -14.44 8.81 -12.93
N GLU A 44 -15.40 8.43 -12.09
CA GLU A 44 -15.12 7.87 -10.78
C GLU A 44 -15.01 6.34 -10.89
N ASN A 45 -13.95 5.76 -10.32
CA ASN A 45 -13.79 4.31 -10.23
C ASN A 45 -13.82 3.90 -8.76
N PHE A 46 -14.90 3.21 -8.39
CA PHE A 46 -15.15 2.71 -7.04
C PHE A 46 -15.22 1.18 -6.98
N GLU A 47 -14.77 0.47 -8.02
CA GLU A 47 -14.87 -0.99 -8.15
C GLU A 47 -14.42 -1.73 -6.87
N ARG A 48 -13.32 -1.29 -6.25
CA ARG A 48 -12.75 -1.93 -5.05
C ARG A 48 -13.55 -1.72 -3.77
N ILE A 49 -14.46 -0.76 -3.74
CA ILE A 49 -15.23 -0.37 -2.55
C ILE A 49 -16.75 -0.38 -2.80
N GLU A 50 -17.20 -0.77 -3.99
CA GLU A 50 -18.61 -0.69 -4.37
C GLU A 50 -19.50 -1.51 -3.43
N HIS A 51 -19.05 -2.70 -3.04
CA HIS A 51 -19.76 -3.60 -2.12
C HIS A 51 -19.89 -3.05 -0.68
N ILE A 52 -19.08 -2.06 -0.29
CA ILE A 52 -19.17 -1.36 1.01
C ILE A 52 -19.61 0.11 0.88
N ARG A 53 -19.95 0.58 -0.33
CA ARG A 53 -20.20 2.00 -0.59
C ARG A 53 -21.31 2.58 0.29
N HIS A 54 -22.35 1.81 0.55
CA HIS A 54 -23.47 2.18 1.41
C HIS A 54 -23.12 2.25 2.91
N LYS A 55 -21.90 1.85 3.30
CA LYS A 55 -21.42 1.85 4.69
C LYS A 55 -20.33 2.89 4.94
N ILE A 56 -19.90 3.62 3.92
CA ILE A 56 -18.83 4.61 4.00
C ILE A 56 -19.31 5.97 3.49
N GLN A 57 -18.65 7.04 3.92
CA GLN A 57 -18.91 8.40 3.44
C GLN A 57 -17.72 8.89 2.62
N LEU A 58 -17.96 9.26 1.36
CA LEU A 58 -16.91 9.72 0.46
C LEU A 58 -16.93 11.25 0.35
N HIS A 59 -15.78 11.88 0.53
CA HIS A 59 -15.62 13.33 0.45
C HIS A 59 -14.60 13.69 -0.62
N GLN A 60 -14.90 14.74 -1.39
CA GLN A 60 -13.97 15.28 -2.37
C GLN A 60 -12.92 16.16 -1.70
N ALA A 61 -11.65 15.77 -1.82
CA ALA A 61 -10.50 16.59 -1.47
C ALA A 61 -9.26 16.08 -2.21
N ASP A 62 -8.18 16.86 -2.21
CA ASP A 62 -6.94 16.50 -2.88
C ASP A 62 -5.72 16.81 -2.01
N LEU A 63 -4.72 15.93 -2.02
CA LEU A 63 -3.46 16.15 -1.29
C LEU A 63 -2.70 17.40 -1.78
N LEU A 64 -3.01 17.91 -2.96
CA LEU A 64 -2.43 19.14 -3.50
C LEU A 64 -3.17 20.41 -3.04
N ASP A 65 -4.39 20.27 -2.52
CA ASP A 65 -5.23 21.39 -2.08
C ASP A 65 -5.33 21.43 -0.55
N GLN A 66 -4.48 22.27 0.05
CA GLN A 66 -4.40 22.45 1.50
C GLN A 66 -5.74 22.83 2.15
N LEU A 67 -6.54 23.68 1.49
CA LEU A 67 -7.82 24.13 2.05
C LEU A 67 -8.82 22.99 2.08
N SER A 68 -8.88 22.18 1.01
CA SER A 68 -9.76 21.01 0.97
C SER A 68 -9.45 20.01 2.10
N LEU A 69 -8.18 19.81 2.44
CA LEU A 69 -7.78 18.94 3.56
C LEU A 69 -8.21 19.50 4.91
N ILE A 70 -8.04 20.81 5.12
CA ILE A 70 -8.45 21.48 6.36
C ILE A 70 -9.96 21.37 6.57
N GLU A 71 -10.75 21.68 5.54
CA GLU A 71 -12.21 21.61 5.62
C GLU A 71 -12.68 20.16 5.83
N LEU A 72 -12.06 19.19 5.14
CA LEU A 72 -12.36 17.78 5.33
C LEU A 72 -12.14 17.31 6.78
N ILE A 73 -11.02 17.69 7.41
CA ILE A 73 -10.76 17.33 8.81
C ILE A 73 -11.76 18.01 9.75
N LYS A 74 -12.10 19.29 9.52
CA LYS A 74 -13.08 20.03 10.33
C LYS A 74 -14.49 19.42 10.25
N GLU A 75 -14.88 18.96 9.07
CA GLU A 75 -16.18 18.34 8.82
C GLU A 75 -16.25 16.96 9.45
N VAL A 76 -15.30 16.08 9.12
CA VAL A 76 -15.29 14.67 9.55
C VAL A 76 -14.95 14.53 11.03
N LYS A 77 -14.07 15.38 11.57
CA LYS A 77 -13.54 15.30 12.94
C LYS A 77 -13.09 13.86 13.29
N PRO A 78 -12.17 13.28 12.49
CA PRO A 78 -11.73 11.90 12.68
C PRO A 78 -10.90 11.76 13.96
N GLN A 79 -10.88 10.58 14.57
CA GLN A 79 -9.89 10.26 15.62
C GLN A 79 -8.62 9.65 15.03
N GLU A 80 -8.73 9.00 13.86
CA GLU A 80 -7.63 8.31 13.18
C GLU A 80 -7.63 8.72 11.69
N VAL A 81 -6.46 9.12 11.18
CA VAL A 81 -6.23 9.43 9.75
C VAL A 81 -5.22 8.44 9.20
N TYR A 82 -5.58 7.75 8.12
CA TYR A 82 -4.71 6.84 7.38
C TYR A 82 -4.36 7.44 6.03
N ASN A 83 -3.13 7.90 5.88
CA ASN A 83 -2.67 8.54 4.65
C ASN A 83 -2.12 7.50 3.66
N LEU A 84 -2.99 6.95 2.81
CA LEU A 84 -2.65 5.93 1.82
C LEU A 84 -2.62 6.48 0.39
N ALA A 85 -3.12 7.70 0.15
CA ALA A 85 -3.04 8.35 -1.16
C ALA A 85 -1.59 8.68 -1.55
N SER A 86 -1.21 8.33 -2.78
CA SER A 86 0.12 8.57 -3.35
C SER A 86 0.09 8.29 -4.86
N GLN A 87 1.01 8.89 -5.61
CA GLN A 87 1.39 8.35 -6.92
C GLN A 87 2.27 7.12 -6.65
N SER A 88 1.66 5.93 -6.64
CA SER A 88 2.30 4.71 -6.09
C SER A 88 2.97 3.81 -7.13
N PHE A 89 2.85 4.11 -8.42
CA PHE A 89 3.50 3.31 -9.47
C PHE A 89 4.92 3.84 -9.73
N VAL A 90 5.91 3.02 -9.37
CA VAL A 90 7.34 3.40 -9.44
C VAL A 90 7.76 3.86 -10.85
N PRO A 91 7.42 3.17 -11.95
CA PRO A 91 7.81 3.62 -13.29
C PRO A 91 7.26 5.01 -13.66
N THR A 92 6.01 5.35 -13.30
CA THR A 92 5.44 6.69 -13.54
C THR A 92 6.24 7.78 -12.82
N SER A 93 6.89 7.46 -11.70
CA SER A 93 7.68 8.46 -10.98
C SER A 93 8.89 8.98 -11.76
N TRP A 94 9.43 8.21 -12.72
CA TRP A 94 10.48 8.69 -13.62
C TRP A 94 9.93 9.64 -14.70
N ILE A 95 8.69 9.42 -15.13
CA ILE A 95 8.01 10.25 -16.13
C ILE A 95 7.52 11.55 -15.51
N GLN A 96 7.03 11.49 -14.26
CA GLN A 96 6.44 12.61 -13.54
C GLN A 96 7.06 12.77 -12.13
N PRO A 97 8.37 13.07 -12.03
CA PRO A 97 9.08 13.11 -10.75
C PRO A 97 8.59 14.24 -9.83
N ALA A 98 8.40 15.44 -10.37
CA ALA A 98 7.91 16.59 -9.61
C ALA A 98 6.49 16.34 -9.06
N LEU A 99 5.58 15.84 -9.90
CA LEU A 99 4.23 15.49 -9.48
C LEU A 99 4.21 14.36 -8.43
N THR A 100 5.10 13.39 -8.58
CA THR A 100 5.28 12.34 -7.56
C THR A 100 5.72 12.94 -6.23
N GLY A 101 6.64 13.90 -6.23
CA GLY A 101 7.04 14.65 -5.05
C GLY A 101 5.88 15.44 -4.43
N GLU A 102 5.10 16.14 -5.23
CA GLU A 102 3.94 16.91 -4.75
C GLU A 102 2.92 16.04 -4.00
N PHE A 103 2.56 14.87 -4.53
CA PHE A 103 1.62 13.96 -3.87
C PHE A 103 2.24 13.15 -2.74
N THR A 104 3.41 12.54 -2.98
CA THR A 104 3.95 11.48 -2.12
C THR A 104 4.85 12.02 -1.01
N ALA A 105 5.42 13.21 -1.20
CA ALA A 105 6.20 13.92 -0.20
C ALA A 105 5.40 15.09 0.39
N LEU A 106 5.18 16.17 -0.36
CA LEU A 106 4.55 17.39 0.17
C LEU A 106 3.09 17.20 0.57
N GLY A 107 2.36 16.29 -0.08
CA GLY A 107 1.01 15.90 0.32
C GLY A 107 0.93 15.36 1.76
N VAL A 108 1.99 14.69 2.23
CA VAL A 108 2.10 14.22 3.62
C VAL A 108 2.19 15.42 4.57
N THR A 109 3.06 16.39 4.26
CA THR A 109 3.20 17.64 5.03
C THR A 109 1.89 18.41 5.08
N LYS A 110 1.19 18.53 3.95
CA LYS A 110 -0.10 19.24 3.87
C LYS A 110 -1.17 18.61 4.78
N MET A 111 -1.24 17.28 4.82
CA MET A 111 -2.14 16.56 5.74
C MET A 111 -1.73 16.74 7.21
N LEU A 112 -0.43 16.63 7.53
CA LEU A 112 0.08 16.84 8.88
C LEU A 112 -0.14 18.26 9.39
N GLU A 113 0.04 19.28 8.53
CA GLU A 113 -0.28 20.67 8.86
C GLU A 113 -1.78 20.88 9.06
N ALA A 114 -2.63 20.24 8.25
CA ALA A 114 -4.07 20.29 8.44
C ALA A 114 -4.48 19.69 9.80
N ILE A 115 -3.90 18.55 10.19
CA ILE A 115 -4.11 17.93 11.50
C ILE A 115 -3.65 18.87 12.61
N LYS A 116 -2.41 19.38 12.53
CA LYS A 116 -1.83 20.28 13.54
C LYS A 116 -2.65 21.55 13.74
N LEU A 117 -3.20 22.11 12.65
CA LEU A 117 -4.02 23.32 12.69
C LEU A 117 -5.42 23.06 13.28
N VAL A 118 -6.04 21.92 12.94
CA VAL A 118 -7.45 21.66 13.28
C VAL A 118 -7.59 20.91 14.60
N ASP A 119 -6.91 19.77 14.75
CA ASP A 119 -6.90 18.99 15.99
C ASP A 119 -5.63 18.13 16.10
N PRO A 120 -4.61 18.56 16.87
CA PRO A 120 -3.36 17.82 17.03
C PRO A 120 -3.52 16.51 17.82
N LYS A 121 -4.71 16.19 18.34
CA LYS A 121 -5.00 14.91 19.02
C LYS A 121 -5.29 13.77 18.04
N ILE A 122 -5.53 14.08 16.77
CA ILE A 122 -5.77 13.07 15.73
C ILE A 122 -4.55 12.16 15.60
N LYS A 123 -4.77 10.84 15.62
CA LYS A 123 -3.72 9.86 15.35
C LYS A 123 -3.52 9.69 13.85
N PHE A 124 -2.27 9.76 13.38
CA PHE A 124 -1.94 9.73 11.97
C PHE A 124 -1.07 8.53 11.59
N TYR A 125 -1.47 7.79 10.57
CA TYR A 125 -0.68 6.73 9.95
C TYR A 125 -0.18 7.20 8.58
N GLN A 126 1.15 7.15 8.38
CA GLN A 126 1.79 7.35 7.10
C GLN A 126 2.08 6.00 6.43
N ALA A 127 1.60 5.83 5.20
CA ALA A 127 2.01 4.72 4.34
C ALA A 127 3.43 4.94 3.79
N SER A 128 4.44 4.61 4.58
CA SER A 128 5.83 4.48 4.11
C SER A 128 6.02 3.16 3.33
N SER A 129 7.23 2.88 2.83
CA SER A 129 7.44 1.73 1.95
C SER A 129 8.85 1.16 2.03
N SER A 130 9.01 -0.13 1.79
CA SER A 130 10.32 -0.78 1.57
C SER A 130 11.10 -0.21 0.39
N GLU A 131 10.47 0.43 -0.59
CA GLU A 131 11.14 1.13 -1.70
C GLU A 131 12.03 2.30 -1.23
N MET A 132 11.90 2.74 0.03
CA MET A 132 12.82 3.67 0.67
C MET A 132 14.21 3.07 0.86
N PHE A 133 14.31 1.76 1.12
CA PHE A 133 15.60 1.08 1.27
C PHE A 133 16.36 0.98 -0.05
N GLY A 134 15.65 0.81 -1.17
CA GLY A 134 16.21 0.85 -2.53
C GLY A 134 17.42 -0.07 -2.73
N ASP A 135 18.61 0.50 -2.98
CA ASP A 135 19.86 -0.28 -3.07
C ASP A 135 20.33 -0.65 -1.66
N VAL A 136 19.79 -1.76 -1.17
CA VAL A 136 19.84 -2.18 0.23
C VAL A 136 21.27 -2.24 0.76
N ARG A 137 21.49 -1.67 1.95
CA ARG A 137 22.77 -1.68 2.66
C ARG A 137 22.92 -2.85 3.64
N GLU A 138 21.79 -3.36 4.12
CA GLU A 138 21.69 -4.46 5.06
C GLU A 138 20.55 -5.40 4.63
N THR A 139 20.64 -6.68 4.98
CA THR A 139 19.56 -7.65 4.73
C THR A 139 19.49 -8.68 5.86
N PRO A 140 18.30 -9.02 6.39
CA PRO A 140 17.02 -8.36 6.12
C PRO A 140 17.00 -6.89 6.61
N GLN A 141 16.17 -6.04 5.99
CA GLN A 141 16.05 -4.63 6.39
C GLN A 141 15.09 -4.49 7.57
N ASN A 142 15.43 -3.67 8.55
CA ASN A 142 14.61 -3.34 9.72
C ASN A 142 14.43 -1.81 9.87
N GLU A 143 13.83 -1.35 10.97
CA GLU A 143 13.58 0.08 11.21
C GLU A 143 14.84 0.95 11.30
N ASN A 144 16.02 0.35 11.55
CA ASN A 144 17.29 1.06 11.65
C ASN A 144 18.13 0.98 10.38
N THR A 145 17.72 0.18 9.39
CA THR A 145 18.49 0.01 8.17
C THR A 145 18.53 1.32 7.36
N PRO A 146 19.72 1.78 6.90
CA PRO A 146 19.83 3.02 6.15
C PRO A 146 19.03 3.00 4.83
N PHE A 147 18.36 4.11 4.52
CA PHE A 147 17.66 4.29 3.25
C PHE A 147 18.62 4.65 2.11
N TYR A 148 18.42 4.03 0.94
CA TYR A 148 19.12 4.37 -0.29
C TYR A 148 18.16 4.27 -1.49
N PRO A 149 17.20 5.20 -1.61
CA PRO A 149 16.13 5.11 -2.60
C PRO A 149 16.66 5.14 -4.03
N ARG A 150 16.03 4.37 -4.93
CA ARG A 150 16.45 4.21 -6.34
C ARG A 150 15.43 4.73 -7.36
N SER A 151 14.48 5.54 -6.92
CA SER A 151 13.48 6.17 -7.78
C SER A 151 12.97 7.48 -7.18
N PRO A 152 12.40 8.40 -7.99
CA PRO A 152 11.72 9.59 -7.47
C PRO A 152 10.61 9.25 -6.47
N TYR A 153 9.90 8.13 -6.66
CA TYR A 153 8.96 7.59 -5.68
C TYR A 153 9.63 7.24 -4.35
N GLY A 154 10.72 6.49 -4.38
CA GLY A 154 11.47 6.10 -3.17
C GLY A 154 11.98 7.33 -2.41
N VAL A 155 12.53 8.33 -3.13
CA VAL A 155 12.97 9.60 -2.53
C VAL A 155 11.81 10.35 -1.89
N ALA A 156 10.67 10.46 -2.58
CA ALA A 156 9.49 11.12 -2.03
C ALA A 156 8.93 10.40 -0.79
N LYS A 157 8.97 9.06 -0.76
CA LYS A 157 8.58 8.27 0.43
C LYS A 157 9.54 8.48 1.59
N VAL A 158 10.84 8.61 1.35
CA VAL A 158 11.82 8.97 2.40
C VAL A 158 11.49 10.32 3.01
N TYR A 159 11.15 11.33 2.20
CA TYR A 159 10.66 12.61 2.73
C TYR A 159 9.38 12.42 3.57
N GLY A 160 8.38 11.72 3.03
CA GLY A 160 7.10 11.48 3.72
C GLY A 160 7.28 10.76 5.06
N HIS A 161 8.24 9.84 5.14
CA HIS A 161 8.63 9.17 6.36
C HIS A 161 9.27 10.13 7.37
N PHE A 162 10.33 10.85 6.99
CA PHE A 162 11.03 11.74 7.91
C PHE A 162 10.20 12.95 8.34
N ILE A 163 9.34 13.50 7.49
CA ILE A 163 8.45 14.59 7.91
C ILE A 163 7.44 14.09 8.95
N THR A 164 6.97 12.84 8.82
CA THR A 164 6.10 12.22 9.83
C THR A 164 6.82 12.09 11.17
N ILE A 165 8.07 11.59 11.16
CA ILE A 165 8.92 11.51 12.36
C ILE A 165 9.11 12.90 12.98
N ASN A 166 9.44 13.90 12.17
CA ASN A 166 9.69 15.24 12.65
C ASN A 166 8.46 15.85 13.34
N TYR A 167 7.25 15.63 12.81
CA TYR A 167 6.01 16.10 13.45
C TYR A 167 5.73 15.39 14.77
N ARG A 168 6.03 14.09 14.87
CA ARG A 168 5.96 13.34 16.13
C ARG A 168 6.86 13.97 17.18
N GLU A 169 8.10 14.25 16.80
CA GLU A 169 9.13 14.68 17.73
C GLU A 169 9.01 16.16 18.13
N SER A 170 8.72 17.03 17.16
CA SER A 170 8.65 18.49 17.33
C SER A 170 7.31 18.98 17.89
N TYR A 171 6.20 18.35 17.50
CA TYR A 171 4.86 18.81 17.86
C TYR A 171 4.09 17.85 18.77
N LYS A 172 4.68 16.68 19.11
CA LYS A 172 4.05 15.65 19.95
C LYS A 172 2.71 15.13 19.39
N ILE A 173 2.52 15.22 18.09
CA ILE A 173 1.38 14.62 17.39
C ILE A 173 1.59 13.09 17.38
N TYR A 174 0.55 12.31 17.65
CA TYR A 174 0.63 10.86 17.55
C TYR A 174 0.65 10.48 16.07
N CYS A 175 1.84 10.32 15.48
CA CYS A 175 1.99 9.89 14.10
C CYS A 175 3.02 8.76 13.96
N VAL A 176 2.70 7.77 13.12
CA VAL A 176 3.50 6.57 12.89
C VAL A 176 3.76 6.37 11.41
N SER A 177 4.93 5.85 11.06
CA SER A 177 5.22 5.34 9.72
C SER A 177 5.18 3.82 9.70
N GLY A 178 4.27 3.27 8.89
CA GLY A 178 4.33 1.86 8.52
C GLY A 178 5.30 1.67 7.36
N ILE A 179 6.45 1.04 7.61
CA ILE A 179 7.45 0.70 6.58
C ILE A 179 7.04 -0.66 5.98
N LEU A 180 6.00 -0.63 5.16
CA LEU A 180 5.42 -1.85 4.59
C LEU A 180 6.23 -2.34 3.38
N PHE A 181 6.57 -3.62 3.40
CA PHE A 181 7.08 -4.34 2.24
C PHE A 181 6.00 -4.60 1.21
N ASN A 182 6.33 -5.21 0.08
CA ASN A 182 5.36 -5.43 -0.98
C ASN A 182 4.20 -6.29 -0.46
N HIS A 183 2.98 -5.86 -0.77
CA HIS A 183 1.78 -6.58 -0.39
C HIS A 183 0.75 -6.49 -1.49
N GLU A 184 0.16 -7.63 -1.77
CA GLU A 184 -0.55 -7.90 -3.01
C GLU A 184 -1.92 -8.51 -2.67
N SER A 185 -2.80 -8.55 -3.66
CA SER A 185 -4.15 -9.10 -3.53
C SER A 185 -4.84 -9.18 -4.90
N PRO A 186 -6.00 -9.83 -4.98
CA PRO A 186 -6.93 -9.68 -6.10
C PRO A 186 -7.41 -8.24 -6.39
N ARG A 187 -7.07 -7.26 -5.55
CA ARG A 187 -7.38 -5.83 -5.76
C ARG A 187 -6.18 -5.01 -6.24
N ARG A 188 -4.99 -5.61 -6.35
CA ARG A 188 -3.78 -4.92 -6.81
C ARG A 188 -3.99 -4.29 -8.18
N GLY A 189 -3.39 -3.12 -8.45
CA GLY A 189 -3.42 -2.51 -9.79
C GLY A 189 -2.78 -3.44 -10.84
N LYS A 190 -3.37 -3.54 -12.03
CA LYS A 190 -2.92 -4.44 -13.12
C LYS A 190 -1.53 -4.06 -13.66
N GLU A 191 -1.08 -2.84 -13.39
CA GLU A 191 0.24 -2.32 -13.73
C GLU A 191 1.37 -2.91 -12.86
N PHE A 192 1.07 -3.43 -11.67
CA PHE A 192 2.06 -4.04 -10.78
C PHE A 192 2.33 -5.49 -11.19
N VAL A 193 3.59 -5.94 -11.05
CA VAL A 193 4.09 -7.19 -11.64
C VAL A 193 3.28 -8.44 -11.25
N THR A 194 2.90 -8.56 -9.98
CA THR A 194 2.15 -9.70 -9.44
C THR A 194 0.77 -9.81 -10.07
N ARG A 195 0.04 -8.68 -10.16
CA ARG A 195 -1.28 -8.63 -10.80
C ARG A 195 -1.20 -8.78 -12.31
N LYS A 196 -0.17 -8.21 -12.93
CA LYS A 196 0.13 -8.42 -14.35
C LYS A 196 0.34 -9.89 -14.66
N ILE A 197 1.04 -10.62 -13.77
CA ILE A 197 1.23 -12.07 -13.90
C ILE A 197 -0.09 -12.81 -13.72
N SER A 198 -0.85 -12.57 -12.65
CA SER A 198 -2.10 -13.29 -12.40
C SER A 198 -3.15 -13.07 -13.50
N ASP A 199 -3.38 -11.81 -13.93
CA ASP A 199 -4.28 -11.49 -15.05
C ASP A 199 -3.77 -12.10 -16.36
N GLY A 200 -2.46 -12.03 -16.62
CA GLY A 200 -1.84 -12.64 -17.79
C GLY A 200 -2.02 -14.17 -17.86
N VAL A 201 -1.76 -14.86 -16.75
CA VAL A 201 -1.96 -16.31 -16.61
C VAL A 201 -3.42 -16.67 -16.81
N ALA A 202 -4.34 -15.93 -16.19
CA ALA A 202 -5.78 -16.15 -16.35
C ALA A 202 -6.22 -15.98 -17.82
N ARG A 203 -5.78 -14.92 -18.50
CA ARG A 203 -6.08 -14.71 -19.93
C ARG A 203 -5.51 -15.83 -20.81
N ILE A 204 -4.29 -16.28 -20.56
CA ILE A 204 -3.67 -17.38 -21.31
C ILE A 204 -4.44 -18.68 -21.09
N LYS A 205 -4.78 -19.00 -19.83
CA LYS A 205 -5.58 -20.19 -19.49
C LYS A 205 -6.92 -20.21 -20.21
N LEU A 206 -7.57 -19.04 -20.32
CA LEU A 206 -8.85 -18.85 -21.03
C LEU A 206 -8.69 -18.61 -22.53
N LYS A 207 -7.48 -18.80 -23.09
CA LYS A 207 -7.18 -18.60 -24.53
C LYS A 207 -7.50 -17.18 -25.04
N ARG A 208 -7.56 -16.19 -24.14
CA ARG A 208 -7.76 -14.76 -24.43
C ARG A 208 -6.44 -14.02 -24.71
N SER A 209 -5.29 -14.63 -24.42
CA SER A 209 -3.95 -14.13 -24.79
C SER A 209 -3.03 -15.29 -25.16
N LYS A 210 -2.00 -15.00 -25.97
CA LYS A 210 -0.97 -15.97 -26.38
C LYS A 210 0.36 -15.81 -25.66
N GLU A 211 0.61 -14.64 -25.07
CA GLU A 211 1.88 -14.34 -24.39
C GLU A 211 1.70 -13.39 -23.20
N LEU A 212 2.72 -13.36 -22.33
CA LEU A 212 2.86 -12.45 -21.20
C LEU A 212 4.25 -11.79 -21.23
N ARG A 213 4.30 -10.48 -21.44
CA ARG A 213 5.57 -9.72 -21.47
C ARG A 213 5.96 -9.20 -20.09
N LEU A 214 7.16 -9.52 -19.63
CA LEU A 214 7.70 -9.10 -18.33
C LEU A 214 9.10 -8.49 -18.47
N GLY A 215 9.51 -7.67 -17.50
CA GLY A 215 10.86 -7.12 -17.42
C GLY A 215 11.81 -8.09 -16.73
N ASN A 216 12.51 -7.59 -15.71
CA ASN A 216 13.48 -8.37 -14.93
C ASN A 216 12.79 -9.49 -14.13
N LEU A 217 13.03 -10.75 -14.51
CA LEU A 217 12.52 -11.94 -13.79
C LEU A 217 13.33 -12.28 -12.53
N ASP A 218 14.54 -11.74 -12.39
CA ASP A 218 15.47 -12.07 -11.31
C ASP A 218 15.34 -11.09 -10.12
N ALA A 219 14.54 -10.03 -10.27
CA ALA A 219 14.20 -9.13 -9.16
C ALA A 219 13.48 -9.92 -8.05
N GLN A 220 13.91 -9.72 -6.80
CA GLN A 220 13.40 -10.42 -5.63
C GLN A 220 12.69 -9.48 -4.66
N ARG A 221 11.55 -9.91 -4.12
CA ARG A 221 10.72 -9.13 -3.21
C ARG A 221 10.14 -10.01 -2.12
N ASP A 222 9.90 -9.37 -0.98
CA ASP A 222 9.06 -9.88 0.11
C ASP A 222 7.60 -9.47 -0.16
N TRP A 223 6.78 -10.46 -0.53
CA TRP A 223 5.38 -10.27 -0.90
C TRP A 223 4.44 -10.88 0.15
N GLY A 224 3.70 -10.01 0.84
CA GLY A 224 2.61 -10.41 1.74
C GLY A 224 1.22 -10.14 1.18
N TYR A 225 0.19 -10.47 1.96
CA TYR A 225 -1.20 -10.18 1.61
C TYR A 225 -1.67 -8.83 2.17
N ALA A 226 -2.28 -7.99 1.33
CA ALA A 226 -2.73 -6.65 1.72
C ALA A 226 -3.72 -6.66 2.90
N GLY A 227 -4.59 -7.66 3.01
CA GLY A 227 -5.54 -7.78 4.12
C GLY A 227 -4.86 -7.98 5.49
N ASP A 228 -3.71 -8.66 5.52
CA ASP A 228 -2.91 -8.82 6.74
C ASP A 228 -2.20 -7.52 7.11
N TYR A 229 -1.77 -6.76 6.09
CA TYR A 229 -0.98 -5.55 6.27
C TYR A 229 -1.82 -4.39 6.80
N VAL A 230 -3.08 -4.24 6.36
CA VAL A 230 -3.98 -3.20 6.88
C VAL A 230 -4.30 -3.38 8.37
N LYS A 231 -4.28 -4.63 8.86
CA LYS A 231 -4.40 -4.93 10.30
C LYS A 231 -3.22 -4.33 11.07
N ALA A 232 -1.99 -4.43 10.54
CA ALA A 232 -0.82 -3.79 11.14
C ALA A 232 -0.97 -2.27 11.21
N MET A 233 -1.45 -1.63 10.13
CA MET A 233 -1.69 -0.18 10.11
C MET A 233 -2.57 0.26 11.28
N TRP A 234 -3.68 -0.45 11.49
CA TRP A 234 -4.58 -0.18 12.62
C TRP A 234 -3.90 -0.42 13.97
N MET A 235 -3.19 -1.54 14.13
CA MET A 235 -2.50 -1.90 15.38
C MET A 235 -1.49 -0.84 15.82
N MET A 236 -0.76 -0.23 14.88
CA MET A 236 0.20 0.85 15.19
C MET A 236 -0.47 2.08 15.82
N LEU A 237 -1.71 2.40 15.43
CA LEU A 237 -2.47 3.51 16.02
C LEU A 237 -3.10 3.17 17.38
N GLN A 238 -3.16 1.89 17.76
CA GLN A 238 -3.74 1.48 19.04
C GLN A 238 -2.72 1.45 20.18
N ASN A 239 -1.42 1.57 19.89
CA ASN A 239 -0.39 1.56 20.91
C ASN A 239 -0.41 2.83 21.78
N ASN A 240 0.24 2.77 22.94
CA ASN A 240 0.38 3.90 23.85
C ASN A 240 1.43 4.91 23.36
N GLN A 241 2.45 4.43 22.64
CA GLN A 241 3.51 5.25 22.08
C GLN A 241 3.55 5.11 20.56
N ALA A 242 3.72 6.24 19.87
CA ALA A 242 3.85 6.28 18.43
C ALA A 242 5.29 5.88 18.04
N GLU A 243 5.40 4.76 17.33
CA GLU A 243 6.66 4.22 16.82
C GLU A 243 6.50 3.77 15.36
N ASP A 244 7.61 3.70 14.65
CA ASP A 244 7.66 3.18 13.28
C ASP A 244 7.94 1.67 13.29
N TYR A 245 7.42 0.96 12.29
CA TYR A 245 7.47 -0.50 12.22
C TYR A 245 7.67 -0.99 10.79
N VAL A 246 8.58 -1.96 10.62
CA VAL A 246 8.68 -2.78 9.41
C VAL A 246 7.61 -3.86 9.45
N ILE A 247 6.83 -3.94 8.37
CA ILE A 247 5.79 -4.95 8.17
C ILE A 247 6.13 -5.72 6.90
N ALA A 248 6.44 -7.00 7.10
CA ALA A 248 7.03 -7.88 6.09
C ALA A 248 6.77 -9.34 6.46
N THR A 249 6.82 -10.22 5.46
CA THR A 249 6.73 -11.67 5.70
C THR A 249 8.03 -12.25 6.23
N GLY A 250 9.17 -11.68 5.84
CA GLY A 250 10.51 -12.21 6.11
C GLY A 250 10.98 -13.23 5.09
N GLU A 251 10.19 -13.49 4.05
CA GLU A 251 10.49 -14.37 2.92
C GLU A 251 10.69 -13.51 1.66
N SER A 252 11.61 -13.90 0.78
CA SER A 252 11.93 -13.16 -0.45
C SER A 252 11.92 -14.13 -1.62
N HIS A 253 11.16 -13.78 -2.66
CA HIS A 253 11.01 -14.58 -3.87
C HIS A 253 11.27 -13.75 -5.11
N SER A 254 11.80 -14.38 -6.15
CA SER A 254 11.97 -13.78 -7.46
C SER A 254 10.66 -13.63 -8.22
N VAL A 255 10.62 -12.69 -9.17
CA VAL A 255 9.53 -12.59 -10.16
C VAL A 255 9.38 -13.91 -10.93
N ARG A 256 10.49 -14.61 -11.20
CA ARG A 256 10.51 -15.95 -11.81
C ARG A 256 9.75 -16.98 -10.98
N GLU A 257 10.00 -17.06 -9.67
CA GLU A 257 9.29 -17.99 -8.78
C GLU A 257 7.77 -17.70 -8.75
N PHE A 258 7.39 -16.43 -8.78
CA PHE A 258 5.98 -16.03 -8.88
C PHE A 258 5.34 -16.56 -10.18
N VAL A 259 6.02 -16.32 -11.32
CA VAL A 259 5.60 -16.82 -12.64
C VAL A 259 5.46 -18.34 -12.64
N GLU A 260 6.49 -19.04 -12.18
CA GLU A 260 6.52 -20.50 -12.12
C GLU A 260 5.35 -21.07 -11.34
N LEU A 261 5.08 -20.49 -10.16
CA LEU A 261 4.00 -20.94 -9.30
C LEU A 261 2.62 -20.63 -9.90
N ALA A 262 2.44 -19.43 -10.47
CA ALA A 262 1.18 -19.02 -11.09
C ALA A 262 0.81 -19.90 -12.31
N PHE A 263 1.78 -20.17 -13.20
CA PHE A 263 1.55 -21.03 -14.36
C PHE A 263 1.36 -22.50 -13.97
N LYS A 264 2.13 -22.99 -12.99
CA LYS A 264 1.98 -24.35 -12.46
C LYS A 264 0.59 -24.58 -11.90
N HIS A 265 0.02 -23.61 -11.19
CA HIS A 265 -1.34 -23.68 -10.62
C HIS A 265 -2.40 -23.98 -11.69
N VAL A 266 -2.27 -23.42 -12.89
CA VAL A 266 -3.21 -23.64 -14.00
C VAL A 266 -2.81 -24.76 -14.95
N GLY A 267 -1.76 -25.52 -14.62
CA GLY A 267 -1.27 -26.65 -15.42
C GLY A 267 -0.59 -26.25 -16.73
N LEU A 268 0.08 -25.09 -16.78
CA LEU A 268 0.77 -24.57 -17.96
C LEU A 268 2.28 -24.44 -17.72
N ASP A 269 3.08 -24.58 -18.78
CA ASP A 269 4.53 -24.30 -18.75
C ASP A 269 4.79 -22.85 -19.15
N TRP A 270 5.25 -22.04 -18.19
CA TRP A 270 5.46 -20.60 -18.37
C TRP A 270 6.43 -20.28 -19.53
N ARG A 271 7.40 -21.16 -19.81
CA ARG A 271 8.43 -20.95 -20.86
C ARG A 271 7.83 -20.82 -22.26
N LYS A 272 6.61 -21.34 -22.47
CA LYS A 272 5.91 -21.25 -23.75
C LYS A 272 5.21 -19.90 -23.97
N TYR A 273 5.03 -19.11 -22.92
CA TYR A 273 4.16 -17.94 -22.94
C TYR A 273 4.85 -16.65 -22.48
N VAL A 274 5.86 -16.73 -21.62
CA VAL A 274 6.53 -15.55 -21.08
C VAL A 274 7.62 -15.07 -22.01
N VAL A 275 7.59 -13.78 -22.33
CA VAL A 275 8.61 -13.09 -23.13
C VAL A 275 9.25 -12.00 -22.27
N VAL A 276 10.58 -11.98 -22.20
CA VAL A 276 11.31 -10.91 -21.53
C VAL A 276 11.42 -9.70 -22.45
N ASP A 277 10.93 -8.56 -22.01
CA ASP A 277 10.90 -7.30 -22.74
C ASP A 277 11.77 -6.26 -22.01
N LYS A 278 12.90 -5.88 -22.64
CA LYS A 278 13.86 -4.93 -22.08
C LYS A 278 13.26 -3.53 -21.87
N SER A 279 12.19 -3.17 -22.59
CA SER A 279 11.52 -1.87 -22.39
C SER A 279 10.83 -1.76 -21.02
N LEU A 280 10.60 -2.88 -20.34
CA LEU A 280 9.99 -2.94 -19.00
C LEU A 280 11.01 -2.87 -17.86
N TYR A 281 12.31 -2.73 -18.17
CA TYR A 281 13.35 -2.57 -17.16
C TYR A 281 13.34 -1.14 -16.61
N ARG A 282 13.62 -1.00 -15.31
CA ARG A 282 13.70 0.31 -14.67
C ARG A 282 15.08 0.95 -14.93
N PRO A 283 15.17 2.30 -15.00
CA PRO A 283 16.46 3.00 -15.10
C PRO A 283 17.42 2.66 -13.96
N ALA A 284 16.90 2.49 -12.75
CA ALA A 284 17.60 1.96 -11.60
C ALA A 284 16.73 0.89 -10.93
N GLU A 285 17.20 -0.35 -10.95
CA GLU A 285 16.48 -1.48 -10.38
C GLU A 285 16.74 -1.61 -8.88
N VAL A 286 15.74 -2.11 -8.16
CA VAL A 286 15.88 -2.61 -6.80
C VAL A 286 15.96 -4.12 -6.89
N ASN A 287 17.13 -4.69 -6.59
CA ASN A 287 17.37 -6.11 -6.88
C ASN A 287 16.73 -7.04 -5.83
N HIS A 288 16.83 -6.68 -4.54
CA HIS A 288 16.43 -7.54 -3.44
C HIS A 288 15.84 -6.73 -2.29
N LEU A 289 14.67 -7.14 -1.81
CA LEU A 289 14.02 -6.60 -0.61
C LEU A 289 13.54 -7.76 0.26
N ARG A 290 13.91 -7.77 1.53
CA ARG A 290 13.50 -8.76 2.52
C ARG A 290 13.42 -8.10 3.89
N GLY A 291 12.23 -8.03 4.48
CA GLY A 291 12.04 -7.28 5.73
C GLY A 291 12.23 -8.13 6.98
N ASP A 292 12.67 -7.51 8.06
CA ASP A 292 12.61 -8.07 9.41
C ASP A 292 11.51 -7.39 10.23
N SER A 293 10.37 -8.08 10.35
CA SER A 293 9.22 -7.63 11.14
C SER A 293 9.29 -8.04 12.62
N SER A 294 10.49 -8.28 13.18
CA SER A 294 10.67 -8.69 14.59
C SER A 294 10.08 -7.70 15.59
N LYS A 295 10.25 -6.39 15.35
CA LYS A 295 9.67 -5.35 16.22
C LYS A 295 8.15 -5.41 16.23
N ALA A 296 7.52 -5.52 15.05
CA ALA A 296 6.07 -5.64 14.91
C ALA A 296 5.53 -6.92 15.58
N ARG A 297 6.23 -8.06 15.42
CA ARG A 297 5.88 -9.31 16.13
C ARG A 297 5.92 -9.15 17.64
N LYS A 298 7.00 -8.55 18.17
CA LYS A 298 7.22 -8.42 19.61
C LYS A 298 6.27 -7.42 20.27
N GLN A 299 6.07 -6.25 19.65
CA GLN A 299 5.33 -5.15 20.28
C GLN A 299 3.86 -5.11 19.89
N LEU A 300 3.52 -5.43 18.64
CA LEU A 300 2.14 -5.41 18.17
C LEU A 300 1.49 -6.80 18.27
N GLY A 301 2.28 -7.88 18.31
CA GLY A 301 1.77 -9.24 18.16
C GLY A 301 1.33 -9.53 16.71
N TRP A 302 1.77 -8.72 15.75
CA TRP A 302 1.43 -8.89 14.34
C TRP A 302 2.33 -9.95 13.68
N LYS A 303 1.74 -10.81 12.84
CA LYS A 303 2.43 -11.76 11.96
C LYS A 303 1.63 -11.90 10.66
N PRO A 304 2.28 -12.19 9.51
CA PRO A 304 1.55 -12.55 8.29
C PRO A 304 0.74 -13.84 8.52
N GLU A 305 -0.45 -13.90 7.93
CA GLU A 305 -1.34 -15.07 8.01
C GLU A 305 -1.36 -15.82 6.67
N VAL A 306 -1.24 -15.11 5.54
CA VAL A 306 -1.22 -15.69 4.19
C VAL A 306 0.22 -15.93 3.72
N SER A 307 0.53 -17.17 3.31
CA SER A 307 1.83 -17.53 2.72
C SER A 307 1.98 -17.03 1.27
N PHE A 308 3.22 -16.97 0.78
CA PHE A 308 3.50 -16.62 -0.62
C PHE A 308 2.73 -17.49 -1.62
N LYS A 309 2.65 -18.80 -1.36
CA LYS A 309 1.94 -19.74 -2.23
C LYS A 309 0.43 -19.48 -2.25
N GLU A 310 -0.19 -19.29 -1.09
CA GLU A 310 -1.61 -18.98 -0.99
C GLU A 310 -1.94 -17.65 -1.66
N LEU A 311 -1.07 -16.64 -1.52
CA LEU A 311 -1.21 -15.35 -2.19
C LEU A 311 -1.23 -15.50 -3.73
N VAL A 312 -0.26 -16.22 -4.30
CA VAL A 312 -0.19 -16.44 -5.75
C VAL A 312 -1.44 -17.15 -6.27
N ILE A 313 -1.86 -18.23 -5.60
CA ILE A 313 -3.05 -19.00 -5.97
C ILE A 313 -4.31 -18.12 -5.89
N MET A 314 -4.50 -17.43 -4.76
CA MET A 314 -5.64 -16.51 -4.55
C MET A 314 -5.75 -15.48 -5.66
N MET A 315 -4.63 -14.89 -6.09
CA MET A 315 -4.63 -13.90 -7.16
C MET A 315 -4.99 -14.49 -8.51
N VAL A 316 -4.45 -15.66 -8.86
CA VAL A 316 -4.75 -16.33 -10.14
C VAL A 316 -6.21 -16.77 -10.19
N ASP A 317 -6.72 -17.39 -9.14
CA ASP A 317 -8.11 -17.86 -9.09
C ASP A 317 -9.10 -16.70 -9.22
N ALA A 318 -8.87 -15.61 -8.50
CA ALA A 318 -9.73 -14.43 -8.59
C ALA A 318 -9.70 -13.75 -9.97
N ASP A 319 -8.55 -13.73 -10.65
CA ASP A 319 -8.46 -13.19 -12.01
C ASP A 319 -9.11 -14.12 -13.05
N ILE A 320 -9.06 -15.44 -12.85
CA ILE A 320 -9.82 -16.40 -13.67
C ILE A 320 -11.32 -16.19 -13.47
N GLU A 321 -11.80 -16.09 -12.24
CA GLU A 321 -13.22 -15.86 -11.93
C GLU A 321 -13.71 -14.54 -12.54
N ARG A 322 -12.96 -13.45 -12.34
CA ARG A 322 -13.30 -12.14 -12.94
C ARG A 322 -13.45 -12.24 -14.45
N LEU A 323 -12.55 -12.93 -15.14
CA LEU A 323 -12.60 -13.07 -16.60
C LEU A 323 -13.70 -14.05 -17.09
N HIS A 324 -14.23 -14.94 -16.25
CA HIS A 324 -15.41 -15.72 -16.61
C HIS A 324 -16.69 -14.89 -16.55
N ASN A 325 -16.73 -13.90 -15.66
CA ASN A 325 -17.87 -13.00 -15.48
C ASN A 325 -17.85 -11.78 -16.44
N GLU A 326 -16.79 -11.65 -17.26
CA GLU A 326 -16.63 -10.69 -18.37
C GLU A 326 -16.96 -11.32 -19.73
#